data_AF-A0A425Y826-F1
#
_entry.id   AF-A0A425Y826-F1
#
_cell.length_a   1.000
_cell.length_b   1.000
_cell.length_c   1.000
_cell.angle_alpha   90.00
_cell.angle_beta   90.00
_cell.angle_gamma   90.00
#
_symmetry.space_group_name_H-M   'P 1'
#
loop_
_entity.id
_entity.type
_entity.pdbx_description
1 polymer ?
#
loop_
_entity_poly.entity_id
_entity_poly.type
_entity_poly.pdbx_seq_one_letter_code
_entity_poly.pdbx_strand_id
1 'polypeptide(L)'
;MSTFFKFRQEELPIVGEILLQMFTRDRSAFEDFSAEYNDEFLNEVSNQIKKVNDLTQAPMLTAEIKKTTADLYECIDGVIPKLDLITAYAQRANKALNIKAADIGVKQAKKEIKKRNVEGYCAKVKVVEQNIANNLEALKARGYKEALGNELAQMTKKAYDLNLRQEEKIREKKELVSNNHIEFDKLWKFLSDISKTGKLVMKDNKQKSEDYMFTHIIKLVRKPKAAVAVKTKVVPVVEEVKEEVVAEEAVS
;
A
#
# COMPACT_ATOMS: atom_id res chain seq x y z
N MET A 1 1.47 6.92 -16.91
CA MET A 1 0.35 6.14 -16.35
C MET A 1 -0.76 6.19 -17.37
N SER A 2 -1.19 5.03 -17.84
CA SER A 2 -2.31 4.94 -18.77
C SER A 2 -3.57 5.39 -18.05
N THR A 3 -4.29 6.34 -18.63
CA THR A 3 -5.62 6.73 -18.14
C THR A 3 -6.62 5.70 -18.61
N PHE A 4 -7.08 4.86 -17.68
CA PHE A 4 -8.33 4.13 -17.90
C PHE A 4 -9.42 5.17 -18.13
N PHE A 5 -10.44 4.85 -18.93
CA PHE A 5 -11.68 5.62 -18.87
C PHE A 5 -12.12 5.73 -17.40
N LYS A 6 -13.00 6.66 -17.03
CA LYS A 6 -13.42 7.06 -15.67
C LYS A 6 -13.60 5.99 -14.56
N PHE A 7 -13.46 4.70 -14.87
CA PHE A 7 -13.22 3.57 -13.98
C PHE A 7 -12.05 3.75 -13.00
N ARG A 8 -12.21 3.14 -11.83
CA ARG A 8 -11.16 2.93 -10.84
C ARG A 8 -10.46 1.59 -11.11
N GLN A 9 -9.22 1.42 -10.67
CA GLN A 9 -8.45 0.18 -10.94
C GLN A 9 -9.17 -1.07 -10.42
N GLU A 10 -9.75 -0.99 -9.23
CA GLU A 10 -10.53 -2.06 -8.60
C GLU A 10 -11.83 -2.41 -9.35
N GLU A 11 -12.29 -1.53 -10.26
CA GLU A 11 -13.49 -1.79 -11.07
C GLU A 11 -13.17 -2.58 -12.33
N LEU A 12 -11.91 -2.56 -12.81
CA LEU A 12 -11.51 -3.15 -14.09
C LEU A 12 -11.79 -4.66 -14.22
N PRO A 13 -11.57 -5.50 -13.19
CA PRO A 13 -11.93 -6.92 -13.27
C PRO A 13 -13.42 -7.13 -13.53
N ILE A 14 -14.29 -6.39 -12.81
CA ILE A 14 -15.75 -6.49 -12.95
C ILE A 14 -16.20 -5.96 -14.32
N VAL A 15 -15.61 -4.85 -14.78
CA VAL A 15 -15.83 -4.34 -16.15
C VAL A 15 -15.45 -5.40 -17.19
N GLY A 16 -14.34 -6.11 -16.95
CA GLY A 16 -13.88 -7.19 -17.81
C GLY A 16 -14.86 -8.35 -17.88
N GLU A 17 -15.35 -8.83 -16.74
CA GLU A 17 -16.36 -9.89 -16.70
C GLU A 17 -17.65 -9.50 -17.44
N ILE A 18 -18.13 -8.26 -17.26
CA ILE A 18 -19.33 -7.77 -17.96
C ILE A 18 -19.10 -7.75 -19.48
N LEU A 19 -17.95 -7.23 -19.92
CA LEU A 19 -17.62 -7.19 -21.35
C LEU A 19 -17.41 -8.59 -21.94
N LEU A 20 -16.81 -9.51 -21.19
CA LEU A 20 -16.64 -10.90 -21.61
C LEU A 20 -18.00 -11.58 -21.79
N GLN A 21 -18.95 -11.37 -20.87
CA GLN A 21 -20.31 -11.90 -20.99
C GLN A 21 -21.03 -11.37 -22.23
N MET A 22 -20.91 -10.08 -22.52
CA MET A 22 -21.49 -9.47 -23.72
C MET A 22 -20.83 -10.03 -24.99
N PHE A 23 -19.50 -10.10 -25.00
CA PHE A 23 -18.73 -10.65 -26.10
C PHE A 23 -19.12 -12.11 -26.40
N THR A 24 -19.24 -12.97 -25.38
CA THR A 24 -19.67 -14.36 -25.54
C THR A 24 -21.10 -14.46 -26.05
N ARG A 25 -22.02 -13.60 -25.58
CA ARG A 25 -23.41 -13.54 -26.09
C ARG A 25 -23.44 -13.20 -27.58
N ASP A 26 -22.59 -12.29 -28.02
CA ASP A 26 -22.60 -11.74 -29.37
C ASP A 26 -21.48 -12.30 -30.26
N ARG A 27 -20.94 -13.46 -29.88
CA ARG A 27 -19.70 -14.02 -30.40
C ARG A 27 -19.65 -14.16 -31.91
N SER A 28 -20.73 -14.65 -32.52
CA SER A 28 -20.79 -14.87 -33.97
C SER A 28 -20.50 -13.59 -34.77
N ALA A 29 -21.00 -12.45 -34.30
CA ALA A 29 -20.80 -11.18 -34.99
C ALA A 29 -19.35 -10.67 -34.87
N PHE A 30 -18.66 -11.00 -33.78
CA PHE A 30 -17.23 -10.70 -33.65
C PHE A 30 -16.36 -11.59 -34.55
N GLU A 31 -16.68 -12.88 -34.64
CA GLU A 31 -15.99 -13.83 -35.53
C GLU A 31 -16.19 -13.46 -37.02
N ASP A 32 -17.40 -13.03 -37.40
CA ASP A 32 -17.70 -12.53 -38.74
C ASP A 32 -16.89 -11.27 -39.09
N PHE A 33 -16.57 -10.44 -38.08
CA PHE A 33 -15.76 -9.24 -38.26
C PHE A 33 -14.25 -9.55 -38.34
N SER A 34 -13.75 -10.45 -37.50
CA SER A 34 -12.36 -10.92 -37.53
C SER A 34 -12.22 -12.30 -36.89
N ALA A 35 -11.48 -13.19 -37.56
CA ALA A 35 -11.15 -14.52 -37.05
C ALA A 35 -10.24 -14.50 -35.79
N GLU A 36 -9.65 -13.35 -35.44
CA GLU A 36 -8.86 -13.18 -34.21
C GLU A 36 -9.73 -13.26 -32.94
N TYR A 37 -11.02 -12.96 -33.05
CA TYR A 37 -11.97 -13.11 -31.95
C TYR A 37 -12.40 -14.57 -31.81
N ASN A 38 -11.44 -15.44 -31.52
CA ASN A 38 -11.61 -16.88 -31.37
C ASN A 38 -11.57 -17.31 -29.88
N ASP A 39 -11.60 -18.62 -29.61
CA ASP A 39 -11.60 -19.14 -28.23
C ASP A 39 -10.28 -18.86 -27.50
N GLU A 40 -9.18 -18.73 -28.23
CA GLU A 40 -7.88 -18.34 -27.66
C GLU A 40 -7.97 -16.91 -27.11
N PHE A 41 -8.53 -15.96 -27.86
CA PHE A 41 -8.75 -14.59 -27.39
C PHE A 41 -9.63 -14.56 -26.12
N LEU A 42 -10.71 -15.35 -26.07
CA LEU A 42 -11.57 -15.43 -24.89
C LEU A 42 -10.79 -15.92 -23.66
N ASN A 43 -9.98 -16.97 -23.84
CA ASN A 43 -9.14 -17.52 -22.79
C ASN A 43 -8.08 -16.51 -22.33
N GLU A 44 -7.45 -15.77 -23.24
CA GLU A 44 -6.49 -14.72 -22.90
C GLU A 44 -7.12 -13.62 -22.04
N VAL A 45 -8.30 -13.13 -22.43
CA VAL A 45 -9.02 -12.09 -21.69
C VAL A 45 -9.45 -12.61 -20.31
N SER A 46 -10.01 -13.82 -20.23
CA SER A 46 -10.42 -14.43 -18.94
C SER A 46 -9.23 -14.65 -18.00
N ASN A 47 -8.11 -15.15 -18.53
CA ASN A 47 -6.89 -15.33 -17.75
C ASN A 47 -6.32 -13.99 -17.27
N GLN A 48 -6.37 -12.95 -18.11
CA GLN A 48 -5.92 -11.62 -17.73
C GLN A 48 -6.81 -11.00 -16.64
N ILE A 49 -8.13 -11.20 -16.70
CA ILE A 49 -9.06 -10.76 -15.64
C ILE A 49 -8.72 -11.44 -14.31
N LYS A 50 -8.57 -12.77 -14.31
CA LYS A 50 -8.18 -13.53 -13.11
C LYS A 50 -6.86 -13.05 -12.55
N LYS A 51 -5.85 -12.92 -13.43
CA LYS A 51 -4.52 -12.44 -13.04
C LYS A 51 -4.59 -11.09 -12.35
N VAL A 52 -5.35 -10.13 -12.88
CA VAL A 52 -5.52 -8.80 -12.30
C VAL A 52 -6.28 -8.86 -10.96
N ASN A 53 -7.29 -9.73 -10.86
CA ASN A 53 -8.06 -9.94 -9.63
C ASN A 53 -7.21 -10.54 -8.50
N ASP A 54 -6.26 -11.39 -8.85
CA ASP A 54 -5.36 -12.07 -7.92
C ASP A 54 -4.10 -11.24 -7.58
N LEU A 55 -3.92 -10.06 -8.21
CA LEU A 55 -2.77 -9.20 -7.93
C LEU A 55 -2.77 -8.79 -6.46
N THR A 56 -1.75 -9.26 -5.75
CA THR A 56 -1.55 -8.90 -4.35
C THR A 56 -1.28 -7.39 -4.26
N GLN A 57 -2.06 -6.72 -3.42
CA GLN A 57 -1.81 -5.32 -3.11
C GLN A 57 -0.61 -5.21 -2.14
N ALA A 58 0.00 -4.03 -2.08
CA ALA A 58 1.16 -3.75 -1.22
C ALA A 58 0.89 -3.27 0.25
N PRO A 59 -0.23 -3.59 0.96
CA PRO A 59 -0.42 -3.15 2.34
C PRO A 59 0.67 -3.65 3.28
N MET A 60 1.12 -4.90 3.11
CA MET A 60 2.16 -5.50 3.95
C MET A 60 3.48 -4.73 3.83
N LEU A 61 3.95 -4.48 2.59
CA LEU A 61 5.15 -3.66 2.36
C LEU A 61 5.00 -2.24 2.92
N THR A 62 3.80 -1.67 2.83
CA THR A 62 3.53 -0.33 3.40
C THR A 62 3.61 -0.35 4.94
N ALA A 63 3.11 -1.40 5.59
CA ALA A 63 3.22 -1.57 7.03
C ALA A 63 4.68 -1.80 7.46
N GLU A 64 5.43 -2.62 6.72
CA GLU A 64 6.85 -2.86 6.95
C GLU A 64 7.68 -1.58 6.84
N ILE A 65 7.49 -0.78 5.77
CA ILE A 65 8.16 0.52 5.61
C ILE A 65 7.86 1.43 6.80
N LYS A 66 6.59 1.54 7.23
CA LYS A 66 6.21 2.36 8.38
C LYS A 66 6.91 1.91 9.66
N LYS A 67 6.95 0.59 9.91
CA LYS A 67 7.64 0.02 11.06
C LYS A 67 9.14 0.32 11.03
N THR A 68 9.81 0.03 9.92
CA THR A 68 11.25 0.32 9.76
C THR A 68 11.56 1.81 9.91
N THR A 69 10.67 2.69 9.42
CA THR A 69 10.81 4.15 9.61
C THR A 69 10.72 4.54 11.09
N ALA A 70 9.78 3.96 11.84
CA ALA A 70 9.65 4.20 13.27
C ALA A 70 10.90 3.71 14.03
N ASP A 71 11.35 2.48 13.76
CA ASP A 71 12.53 1.88 14.37
C ASP A 71 13.80 2.72 14.09
N LEU A 72 13.91 3.27 12.87
CA LEU A 72 15.00 4.15 12.46
C LEU A 72 15.01 5.46 13.26
N TYR A 73 13.84 6.09 13.41
CA TYR A 73 13.71 7.35 14.14
C TYR A 73 13.93 7.18 15.65
N GLU A 74 13.42 6.11 16.22
CA GLU A 74 13.71 5.75 17.62
C GLU A 74 15.23 5.53 17.82
N CYS A 75 15.88 4.83 16.88
CA CYS A 75 17.32 4.60 16.94
C CYS A 75 18.13 5.91 16.93
N ILE A 76 17.86 6.83 15.99
CA ILE A 76 18.61 8.10 15.91
C ILE A 76 18.27 9.07 17.05
N ASP A 77 17.04 9.05 17.57
CA ASP A 77 16.67 9.87 18.73
C ASP A 77 17.36 9.36 20.00
N GLY A 78 17.49 8.05 20.15
CA GLY A 78 18.24 7.41 21.23
C GLY A 78 19.74 7.73 21.25
N VAL A 79 20.30 8.25 20.15
CA VAL A 79 21.70 8.69 20.08
C VAL A 79 21.91 10.05 20.73
N ILE A 80 20.88 10.91 20.81
CA ILE A 80 20.99 12.27 21.33
C ILE A 80 21.62 12.33 22.74
N PRO A 81 21.16 11.52 23.73
CA PRO A 81 21.76 11.51 25.06
C PRO A 81 23.24 11.10 25.06
N LYS A 82 23.65 10.18 24.17
CA LYS A 82 25.04 9.72 24.06
C LYS A 82 25.94 10.82 23.53
N LEU A 83 25.46 11.57 22.54
CA LEU A 83 26.11 12.75 22.00
C LEU A 83 26.24 13.87 23.06
N ASP A 84 25.25 14.04 23.92
CA ASP A 84 25.31 15.01 25.02
C ASP A 84 26.36 14.61 26.08
N LEU A 85 26.48 13.33 26.41
CA LEU A 85 27.56 12.83 27.28
C LEU A 85 28.94 13.10 26.67
N ILE A 86 29.12 12.83 25.38
CA ILE A 86 30.39 13.10 24.66
C ILE A 86 30.73 14.59 24.72
N THR A 87 29.73 15.47 24.55
CA THR A 87 29.91 16.92 24.67
C THR A 87 30.39 17.30 26.07
N ALA A 88 29.80 16.71 27.12
CA ALA A 88 30.20 16.99 28.50
C ALA A 88 31.64 16.55 28.78
N TYR A 89 32.05 15.35 28.33
CA TYR A 89 33.43 14.89 28.47
C TYR A 89 34.41 15.80 27.72
N ALA A 90 34.06 16.20 26.50
CA ALA A 90 34.86 17.13 25.70
C ALA A 90 35.07 18.47 26.38
N GLN A 91 34.01 19.05 26.95
CA GLN A 91 34.07 20.31 27.68
C GLN A 91 34.97 20.19 28.92
N ARG A 92 34.90 19.08 29.65
CA ARG A 92 35.77 18.80 30.81
C ARG A 92 37.23 18.58 30.40
N ALA A 93 37.46 18.04 29.22
CA ALA A 93 38.80 17.81 28.66
C ALA A 93 39.36 19.00 27.87
N ASN A 94 38.61 20.09 27.68
CA ASN A 94 38.88 21.14 26.68
C ASN A 94 40.31 21.72 26.65
N LYS A 95 41.00 21.79 27.80
CA LYS A 95 42.39 22.28 27.89
C LYS A 95 43.45 21.26 27.44
N ALA A 96 43.09 19.98 27.36
CA ALA A 96 43.96 18.86 27.02
C ALA A 96 43.62 18.22 25.67
N LEU A 97 42.59 18.73 24.98
CA LEU A 97 42.23 18.29 23.63
C LEU A 97 43.12 18.98 22.59
N ASN A 98 43.40 18.28 21.49
CA ASN A 98 44.07 18.82 20.30
C ASN A 98 43.18 19.80 19.52
N ILE A 99 41.86 19.78 19.78
CA ILE A 99 40.84 20.62 19.15
C ILE A 99 39.97 21.27 20.22
N LYS A 100 39.28 22.37 19.89
CA LYS A 100 38.31 22.95 20.82
C LYS A 100 37.16 21.97 21.03
N ALA A 101 36.62 21.92 22.25
CA ALA A 101 35.47 21.05 22.57
C ALA A 101 34.25 21.29 21.66
N ALA A 102 34.05 22.53 21.17
CA ALA A 102 32.99 22.87 20.23
C ALA A 102 33.16 22.23 18.83
N ASP A 103 34.40 21.88 18.47
CA ASP A 103 34.76 21.37 17.15
C ASP A 103 34.77 19.83 17.08
N ILE A 104 34.36 19.13 18.14
CA ILE A 104 34.20 17.66 18.11
C ILE A 104 33.20 17.21 17.04
N GLY A 105 32.22 18.05 16.67
CA GLY A 105 31.25 17.74 15.62
C GLY A 105 29.85 17.32 16.11
N VAL A 106 29.65 17.27 17.44
CA VAL A 106 28.37 16.84 18.03
C VAL A 106 27.19 17.72 17.61
N LYS A 107 27.40 19.04 17.58
CA LYS A 107 26.35 20.02 17.22
C LYS A 107 25.83 19.77 15.80
N GLN A 108 26.73 19.44 14.88
CA GLN A 108 26.43 19.13 13.49
C GLN A 108 25.67 17.80 13.40
N ALA A 109 26.10 16.76 14.12
CA ALA A 109 25.37 15.49 14.18
C ALA A 109 23.94 15.67 14.72
N LYS A 110 23.75 16.39 15.82
CA LYS A 110 22.41 16.69 16.38
C LYS A 110 21.54 17.50 15.42
N LYS A 111 22.13 18.39 14.62
CA LYS A 111 21.39 19.16 13.59
C LYS A 111 20.82 18.24 12.52
N GLU A 112 21.58 17.24 12.07
CA GLU A 112 21.12 16.29 11.06
C GLU A 112 20.05 15.33 11.62
N ILE A 113 20.15 14.90 12.88
CA ILE A 113 19.09 14.13 13.57
C ILE A 113 17.77 14.91 13.58
N LYS A 114 17.81 16.21 13.95
CA LYS A 114 16.61 17.07 13.97
C LYS A 114 15.95 17.23 12.59
N LYS A 115 16.74 17.17 11.52
CA LYS A 115 16.23 17.20 10.14
C LYS A 115 15.74 15.85 9.63
N ARG A 116 15.87 14.78 10.44
CA ARG A 116 15.66 13.38 10.02
C ARG A 116 16.55 12.98 8.82
N ASN A 117 17.72 13.61 8.69
CA ASN A 117 18.69 13.31 7.65
C ASN A 117 19.66 12.24 8.17
N VAL A 118 19.38 10.98 7.88
CA VAL A 118 20.14 9.84 8.41
C VAL A 118 21.53 9.76 7.78
N GLU A 119 21.64 9.96 6.46
CA GLU A 119 22.92 9.98 5.75
C GLU A 119 23.83 11.09 6.27
N GLY A 120 23.24 12.29 6.46
CA GLY A 120 23.93 13.43 7.07
C GLY A 120 24.40 13.13 8.48
N TYR A 121 23.54 12.52 9.30
CA TYR A 121 23.89 12.10 10.66
C TYR A 121 25.05 11.09 10.65
N CYS A 122 24.98 10.01 9.85
CA CYS A 122 26.03 9.00 9.75
C CYS A 122 27.38 9.60 9.32
N ALA A 123 27.36 10.55 8.38
CA ALA A 123 28.57 11.26 7.96
C ALA A 123 29.15 12.14 9.08
N LYS A 124 28.31 12.84 9.85
CA LYS A 124 28.76 13.70 10.95
C LYS A 124 29.22 12.92 12.17
N VAL A 125 28.61 11.76 12.48
CA VAL A 125 29.08 10.92 13.60
C VAL A 125 30.44 10.31 13.34
N LYS A 126 30.78 9.95 12.09
CA LYS A 126 32.16 9.53 11.76
C LYS A 126 33.20 10.58 12.14
N VAL A 127 32.90 11.87 11.98
CA VAL A 127 33.78 12.96 12.42
C VAL A 127 33.90 12.98 13.94
N VAL A 128 32.79 12.78 14.66
CA VAL A 128 32.79 12.68 16.13
C VAL A 128 33.65 11.49 16.59
N GLU A 129 33.49 10.31 15.98
CA GLU A 129 34.26 9.10 16.28
C GLU A 129 35.76 9.29 16.03
N GLN A 130 36.14 9.91 14.91
CA GLN A 130 37.54 10.25 14.60
C GLN A 130 38.12 11.22 15.63
N ASN A 131 37.37 12.27 15.99
CA ASN A 131 37.81 13.24 16.98
C ASN A 131 37.94 12.64 18.38
N ILE A 132 37.08 11.69 18.75
CA ILE A 132 37.20 10.93 19.99
C ILE A 132 38.48 10.07 19.95
N ALA A 133 38.71 9.33 18.87
CA ALA A 133 39.88 8.46 18.72
C ALA A 133 41.20 9.27 18.81
N ASN A 134 41.25 10.44 18.17
CA ASN A 134 42.42 11.33 18.17
C ASN A 134 42.69 12.00 19.53
N ASN A 135 41.73 11.99 20.45
CA ASN A 135 41.82 12.64 21.77
C ASN A 135 41.50 11.68 22.92
N LEU A 136 41.63 10.38 22.68
CA LEU A 136 41.10 9.33 23.54
C LEU A 136 41.75 9.34 24.94
N GLU A 137 43.06 9.56 25.02
CA GLU A 137 43.79 9.68 26.30
C GLU A 137 43.32 10.88 27.13
N ALA A 138 43.16 12.05 26.51
CA ALA A 138 42.68 13.26 27.17
C ALA A 138 41.23 13.11 27.68
N LEU A 139 40.40 12.39 26.93
CA LEU A 139 39.02 12.07 27.32
C LEU A 139 38.97 11.04 28.45
N LYS A 140 39.79 9.98 28.40
CA LYS A 140 39.90 8.96 29.45
C LYS A 140 40.33 9.56 30.78
N ALA A 141 41.27 10.50 30.77
CA ALA A 141 41.70 11.22 31.97
C ALA A 141 40.56 12.00 32.66
N ARG A 142 39.45 12.24 31.96
CA ARG A 142 38.23 12.90 32.49
C ARG A 142 37.07 11.94 32.71
N GLY A 143 37.31 10.63 32.67
CA GLY A 143 36.32 9.59 32.96
C GLY A 143 35.52 9.10 31.75
N TYR A 144 35.94 9.43 30.53
CA TYR A 144 35.34 8.83 29.32
C TYR A 144 35.56 7.31 29.31
N LYS A 145 34.48 6.56 29.05
CA LYS A 145 34.51 5.11 28.91
C LYS A 145 34.41 4.73 27.44
N GLU A 146 35.28 3.84 26.98
CA GLU A 146 35.25 3.34 25.59
C GLU A 146 33.91 2.68 25.22
N ALA A 147 33.22 2.09 26.20
CA ALA A 147 31.88 1.56 26.03
C ALA A 147 30.90 2.59 25.42
N LEU A 148 31.01 3.88 25.78
CA LEU A 148 30.17 4.94 25.21
C LEU A 148 30.43 5.14 23.71
N GLY A 149 31.69 5.06 23.29
CA GLY A 149 32.08 5.14 21.88
C GLY A 149 31.61 3.92 21.09
N ASN A 150 31.75 2.73 21.67
CA ASN A 150 31.28 1.48 21.07
C ASN A 150 29.74 1.47 20.91
N GLU A 151 29.00 1.93 21.92
CA GLU A 151 27.55 2.09 21.84
C GLU A 151 27.15 3.07 20.73
N LEU A 152 27.84 4.22 20.62
CA LEU A 152 27.58 5.19 19.54
C LEU A 152 27.81 4.57 18.16
N ALA A 153 28.93 3.85 17.98
CA ALA A 153 29.25 3.18 16.72
C ALA A 153 28.22 2.09 16.37
N GLN A 154 27.79 1.29 17.35
CA GLN A 154 26.75 0.27 17.17
C GLN A 154 25.40 0.88 16.78
N MET A 155 24.98 1.95 17.46
CA MET A 155 23.73 2.66 17.11
C MET A 155 23.81 3.32 15.74
N THR A 156 24.96 3.89 15.38
CA THR A 156 25.18 4.49 14.05
C THR A 156 25.11 3.44 12.95
N LYS A 157 25.73 2.27 13.17
CA LYS A 157 25.64 1.14 12.25
C LYS A 157 24.20 0.63 12.13
N LYS A 158 23.49 0.46 13.25
CA LYS A 158 22.08 0.06 13.24
C LYS A 158 21.20 1.05 12.46
N ALA A 159 21.41 2.36 12.63
CA ALA A 159 20.69 3.38 11.88
C ALA A 159 20.98 3.30 10.37
N TYR A 160 22.24 3.07 9.99
CA TYR A 160 22.63 2.86 8.60
C TYR A 160 21.94 1.62 7.99
N ASP A 161 21.97 0.49 8.70
CA ASP A 161 21.35 -0.76 8.24
C ASP A 161 19.83 -0.63 8.10
N LEU A 162 19.17 0.07 9.03
CA LEU A 162 17.74 0.39 8.95
C LEU A 162 17.39 1.29 7.77
N ASN A 163 18.23 2.29 7.48
CA ASN A 163 18.05 3.17 6.31
C ASN A 163 18.15 2.36 5.00
N LEU A 164 19.14 1.48 4.90
CA LEU A 164 19.31 0.62 3.73
C LEU A 164 18.11 -0.33 3.54
N ARG A 165 17.62 -0.92 4.63
CA ARG A 165 16.43 -1.79 4.62
C ARG A 165 15.16 -1.03 4.22
N GLN A 166 15.00 0.21 4.69
CA GLN A 166 13.88 1.07 4.29
C GLN A 166 13.90 1.31 2.77
N GLU A 167 15.06 1.66 2.21
CA GLU A 167 15.25 1.89 0.79
C GLU A 167 14.98 0.64 -0.06
N GLU A 168 15.44 -0.52 0.39
CA GLU A 168 15.13 -1.82 -0.23
C GLU A 168 13.61 -2.06 -0.30
N LYS A 169 12.91 -1.87 0.82
CA LYS A 169 11.45 -2.05 0.89
C LYS A 169 10.68 -1.05 0.04
N ILE A 170 11.16 0.18 -0.07
CA ILE A 170 10.59 1.19 -0.97
C ILE A 170 10.76 0.76 -2.43
N ARG A 171 11.92 0.23 -2.81
CA ARG A 171 12.16 -0.29 -4.16
C ARG A 171 11.26 -1.49 -4.47
N GLU A 172 11.19 -2.47 -3.57
CA GLU A 172 10.30 -3.64 -3.69
C GLU A 172 8.85 -3.21 -3.91
N LYS A 173 8.36 -2.25 -3.13
CA LYS A 173 7.02 -1.69 -3.31
C LYS A 173 6.83 -1.01 -4.66
N LYS A 174 7.79 -0.20 -5.11
CA LYS A 174 7.71 0.49 -6.42
C LYS A 174 7.66 -0.52 -7.56
N GLU A 175 8.48 -1.56 -7.50
CA GLU A 175 8.51 -2.63 -8.48
C GLU A 175 7.18 -3.39 -8.52
N LEU A 176 6.65 -3.79 -7.37
CA LEU A 176 5.34 -4.45 -7.28
C LEU A 176 4.22 -3.59 -7.88
N VAL A 177 4.18 -2.29 -7.54
CA VAL A 177 3.18 -1.36 -8.09
C VAL A 177 3.33 -1.21 -9.61
N SER A 178 4.57 -1.11 -10.10
CA SER A 178 4.85 -1.02 -11.54
C SER A 178 4.40 -2.28 -12.28
N ASN A 179 4.75 -3.46 -11.75
CA ASN A 179 4.38 -4.75 -12.32
C ASN A 179 2.86 -4.93 -12.34
N ASN A 180 2.18 -4.57 -11.25
CA ASN A 180 0.72 -4.58 -11.21
C ASN A 180 0.11 -3.64 -12.27
N HIS A 181 0.66 -2.44 -12.43
CA HIS A 181 0.16 -1.48 -13.43
C HIS A 181 0.27 -2.01 -14.87
N ILE A 182 1.35 -2.73 -15.20
CA ILE A 182 1.52 -3.36 -16.52
C ILE A 182 0.38 -4.34 -16.80
N GLU A 183 -0.05 -5.12 -15.80
CA GLU A 183 -1.13 -6.09 -15.96
C GLU A 183 -2.51 -5.43 -16.09
N PHE A 184 -2.74 -4.33 -15.36
CA PHE A 184 -3.93 -3.49 -15.57
C PHE A 184 -3.96 -2.87 -16.97
N ASP A 185 -2.82 -2.41 -17.49
CA ASP A 185 -2.72 -1.83 -18.83
C ASP A 185 -2.98 -2.87 -19.93
N LYS A 186 -2.51 -4.12 -19.74
CA LYS A 186 -2.84 -5.24 -20.64
C LYS A 186 -4.33 -5.52 -20.65
N LEU A 187 -4.95 -5.65 -19.47
CA LEU A 187 -6.39 -5.84 -19.37
C LEU A 187 -7.14 -4.70 -20.07
N TRP A 188 -6.75 -3.46 -19.82
CA TRP A 188 -7.38 -2.29 -20.42
C TRP A 188 -7.33 -2.28 -21.95
N LYS A 189 -6.26 -2.79 -22.56
CA LYS A 189 -6.16 -2.93 -24.02
C LYS A 189 -7.24 -3.89 -24.54
N PHE A 190 -7.38 -5.07 -23.93
CA PHE A 190 -8.45 -6.00 -24.28
C PHE A 190 -9.84 -5.39 -24.12
N LEU A 191 -10.11 -4.74 -22.99
CA LEU A 191 -11.42 -4.12 -22.74
C LEU A 191 -11.73 -2.99 -23.74
N SER A 192 -10.71 -2.20 -24.08
CA SER A 192 -10.82 -1.12 -25.07
C SER A 192 -11.08 -1.66 -26.46
N ASP A 193 -10.46 -2.78 -26.82
CA ASP A 193 -10.67 -3.43 -28.10
C ASP A 193 -12.09 -3.99 -28.19
N ILE A 194 -12.51 -4.83 -27.24
CA ILE A 194 -13.87 -5.39 -27.18
C ILE A 194 -14.93 -4.28 -27.20
N SER A 195 -14.75 -3.21 -26.42
CA SER A 195 -15.70 -2.10 -26.40
C SER A 195 -15.78 -1.38 -27.75
N LYS A 196 -14.64 -1.12 -28.41
CA LYS A 196 -14.62 -0.43 -29.71
C LYS A 196 -15.22 -1.29 -30.81
N THR A 197 -14.80 -2.55 -30.90
CA THR A 197 -15.28 -3.50 -31.90
C THR A 197 -16.75 -3.84 -31.68
N GLY A 198 -17.18 -4.08 -30.43
CA GLY A 198 -18.58 -4.35 -30.12
C GLY A 198 -19.52 -3.22 -30.52
N LYS A 199 -19.13 -1.95 -30.33
CA LYS A 199 -19.91 -0.81 -30.83
C LYS A 199 -20.00 -0.76 -32.35
N LEU A 200 -18.93 -1.16 -33.05
CA LEU A 200 -18.88 -1.13 -34.50
C LEU A 200 -19.74 -2.24 -35.11
N VAL A 201 -19.55 -3.46 -34.61
CA VAL A 201 -20.24 -4.66 -35.10
C VAL A 201 -21.74 -4.61 -34.76
N MET A 202 -22.10 -4.03 -33.61
CA MET A 202 -23.51 -3.92 -33.18
C MET A 202 -24.22 -2.67 -33.70
N LYS A 203 -23.64 -1.93 -34.65
CA LYS A 203 -24.16 -0.62 -35.08
C LYS A 203 -25.64 -0.66 -35.52
N ASP A 204 -26.07 -1.75 -36.12
CA ASP A 204 -27.46 -1.94 -36.58
C ASP A 204 -28.44 -2.19 -35.43
N ASN A 205 -27.95 -2.67 -34.29
CA ASN A 205 -28.73 -2.84 -33.06
C ASN A 205 -28.31 -1.80 -32.03
N LYS A 206 -29.01 -0.65 -32.03
CA LYS A 206 -28.74 0.48 -31.14
C LYS A 206 -28.59 0.08 -29.67
N GLN A 207 -29.46 -0.80 -29.16
CA GLN A 207 -29.42 -1.23 -27.77
C GLN A 207 -28.14 -2.01 -27.46
N LYS A 208 -27.78 -2.99 -28.30
CA LYS A 208 -26.54 -3.74 -28.12
C LYS A 208 -25.30 -2.86 -28.30
N SER A 209 -25.30 -1.93 -29.25
CA SER A 209 -24.20 -0.98 -29.41
C SER A 209 -24.01 -0.08 -28.19
N GLU A 210 -25.09 0.33 -27.53
CA GLU A 210 -25.02 1.14 -26.32
C GLU A 210 -24.44 0.37 -25.13
N ASP A 211 -24.76 -0.93 -25.02
CA ASP A 211 -24.24 -1.83 -23.97
C ASP A 211 -22.69 -1.87 -23.96
N TYR A 212 -22.04 -1.86 -25.14
CA TYR A 212 -20.58 -1.85 -25.25
C TYR A 212 -19.92 -0.50 -24.93
N MET A 213 -20.69 0.57 -24.68
CA MET A 213 -20.11 1.86 -24.30
C MET A 213 -19.63 1.85 -22.85
N PHE A 214 -18.39 2.28 -22.61
CA PHE A 214 -17.88 2.45 -21.24
C PHE A 214 -18.73 3.38 -20.37
N THR A 215 -19.45 4.34 -20.94
CA THR A 215 -20.42 5.18 -20.22
C THR A 215 -21.64 4.42 -19.72
N HIS A 216 -22.04 3.34 -20.38
CA HIS A 216 -23.09 2.44 -19.90
C HIS A 216 -22.52 1.44 -18.89
N ILE A 217 -21.37 0.85 -19.19
CA ILE A 217 -20.73 -0.14 -18.30
C ILE A 217 -20.38 0.48 -16.95
N ILE A 218 -19.88 1.72 -16.90
CA ILE A 218 -19.60 2.42 -15.64
C ILE A 218 -20.87 2.64 -14.81
N LYS A 219 -22.02 2.88 -15.46
CA LYS A 219 -23.30 2.98 -14.77
C LYS A 219 -23.71 1.61 -14.21
N LEU A 220 -23.47 0.52 -14.95
CA LEU A 220 -23.75 -0.83 -14.48
C LEU A 220 -22.93 -1.18 -13.23
N VAL A 221 -21.62 -0.92 -13.27
CA VAL A 221 -20.71 -1.22 -12.15
C VAL A 221 -21.01 -0.38 -10.91
N ARG A 222 -21.42 0.88 -11.09
CA ARG A 222 -21.66 1.83 -9.99
C ARG A 222 -23.12 1.98 -9.59
N LYS A 223 -24.04 1.20 -10.17
CA LYS A 223 -25.45 1.21 -9.76
C LYS A 223 -25.50 0.93 -8.24
N PRO A 224 -26.16 1.79 -7.43
CA PRO A 224 -26.41 1.43 -6.05
C PRO A 224 -27.22 0.13 -6.06
N LYS A 225 -26.73 -0.91 -5.35
CA LYS A 225 -27.53 -2.11 -5.13
C LYS A 225 -28.85 -1.64 -4.52
N ALA A 226 -29.96 -1.89 -5.21
CA ALA A 226 -31.28 -1.67 -4.62
C ALA A 226 -31.30 -2.45 -3.30
N ALA A 227 -31.64 -1.77 -2.20
CA ALA A 227 -31.90 -2.46 -0.95
C ALA A 227 -32.95 -3.53 -1.26
N VAL A 228 -32.59 -4.79 -1.04
CA VAL A 228 -33.56 -5.89 -1.13
C VAL A 228 -34.56 -5.63 -0.01
N ALA A 229 -35.66 -4.96 -0.33
CA ALA A 229 -36.78 -4.84 0.57
C ALA A 229 -37.36 -6.24 0.71
N VAL A 230 -36.88 -6.97 1.72
CA VAL A 230 -37.55 -8.15 2.24
C VAL A 230 -38.89 -7.63 2.76
N LYS A 231 -39.92 -7.73 1.92
CA LYS A 231 -41.30 -7.49 2.33
C LYS A 231 -41.71 -8.66 3.20
N THR A 232 -41.35 -8.61 4.48
CA THR A 232 -41.98 -9.45 5.51
C THR A 232 -43.43 -8.98 5.58
N LYS A 233 -44.35 -9.74 4.96
CA LYS A 233 -45.78 -9.58 5.23
C LYS A 233 -46.00 -9.97 6.68
N VAL A 234 -46.13 -8.98 7.56
CA VAL A 234 -46.64 -9.16 8.91
C VAL A 234 -48.13 -9.45 8.76
N VAL A 235 -48.53 -10.67 9.10
CA VAL A 235 -49.93 -11.06 9.25
C VAL A 235 -50.47 -10.32 10.49
N PRO A 236 -51.59 -9.59 10.41
CA PRO A 236 -52.11 -8.88 11.57
C PRO A 236 -52.68 -9.88 12.58
N VAL A 237 -52.15 -9.80 13.80
CA VAL A 237 -52.71 -10.44 14.99
C VAL A 237 -54.04 -9.76 15.28
N VAL A 238 -55.13 -10.54 15.21
CA VAL A 238 -56.44 -10.14 15.72
C VAL A 238 -56.53 -10.71 17.13
N GLU A 239 -56.61 -9.84 18.12
CA GLU A 239 -56.85 -10.17 19.51
C GLU A 239 -58.19 -9.53 19.91
N GLU A 240 -59.22 -10.35 20.16
CA GLU A 240 -60.22 -10.13 21.21
C GLU A 240 -61.14 -11.36 21.40
N VAL A 241 -60.81 -12.12 22.45
CA VAL A 241 -61.67 -12.58 23.57
C VAL A 241 -63.13 -12.97 23.31
N LYS A 242 -63.50 -14.22 23.67
CA LYS A 242 -64.51 -14.54 24.70
C LYS A 242 -64.55 -16.03 25.07
N GLU A 243 -64.51 -16.27 26.39
CA GLU A 243 -64.84 -17.53 27.07
C GLU A 243 -66.20 -18.06 26.64
N GLU A 244 -66.29 -19.38 26.41
CA GLU A 244 -67.52 -20.11 26.67
C GLU A 244 -67.19 -21.52 27.20
N VAL A 245 -67.76 -21.80 28.37
CA VAL A 245 -67.59 -22.98 29.20
C VAL A 245 -68.58 -24.05 28.73
N VAL A 246 -68.15 -25.27 28.40
CA VAL A 246 -69.07 -26.42 28.34
C VAL A 246 -68.41 -27.66 28.93
N ALA A 247 -69.08 -28.19 29.94
CA ALA A 247 -68.74 -29.35 30.74
C ALA A 247 -68.85 -30.66 29.95
N GLU A 248 -68.00 -31.60 30.36
CA GLU A 248 -67.88 -32.98 29.91
C GLU A 248 -69.08 -33.82 30.40
N GLU A 249 -69.84 -34.39 29.46
CA GLU A 249 -70.90 -35.37 29.75
C GLU A 249 -70.30 -36.72 30.12
N ALA A 250 -70.66 -37.23 31.30
CA ALA A 250 -70.55 -38.63 31.66
C ALA A 250 -71.83 -39.37 31.27
N VAL A 251 -71.73 -40.32 30.32
CA VAL A 251 -72.71 -41.43 30.18
C VAL A 251 -71.97 -42.69 29.70
N SER A 252 -71.54 -43.53 30.65
CA SER A 252 -71.85 -44.97 30.78
C SER A 252 -70.96 -45.60 31.86
#